data_AF-A0A1X0P4T2-F1
#
_entry.id   AF-A0A1X0P4T2-F1
#
_cell.length_a   1.000
_cell.length_b   1.000
_cell.length_c   1.000
_cell.angle_alpha   90.00
_cell.angle_beta   90.00
_cell.angle_gamma   90.00
#
_symmetry.space_group_name_H-M   'P 1'
#
loop_
_entity.id
_entity.type
_entity.pdbx_description
1 polymer ?
#
loop_
_entity_poly.entity_id
_entity_poly.type
_entity_poly.pdbx_seq_one_letter_code
_entity_poly.pdbx_strand_id
1 'polypeptide(L)'
;MARERLYAAGRNILLPLGGFVTGWVTYRVVEEKGLIDESYIRQLRMANLKMQLYLQQNVLPVTFTEKYCYPEDFLKTMIERLSSDAADEERWTFEQVLKECAVSDQIAWLEEHVTYDIPYFYISDLFNSWCSLHRNLFISEDENGKEEIQLANKVANGDSFLSEVLCNGVVEKTLSGVLPYDVAVRTLCVLAVGHKDNARLLSKLISSETILERYEDYVSDLSKRDKLSGDVIPLTEVGAATLELLRVMNAVTLQQQQKRWSWWPWRHTAGDGSSHSNSAYPLAAQLERERWCRCFGEMPPGVATVCSDGSLLFADALTELFKCRSKEEVVGAA
;
A
#
# COMPACT_ATOMS: atom_id res chain seq x y z
N MET A 1 35.33 -48.16 29.29
CA MET A 1 35.43 -46.84 29.94
C MET A 1 35.29 -45.63 29.00
N ALA A 2 36.07 -45.48 27.91
CA ALA A 2 35.95 -44.29 27.03
C ALA A 2 34.64 -44.24 26.20
N ARG A 3 34.17 -45.40 25.72
CA ARG A 3 32.93 -45.53 24.91
C ARG A 3 31.66 -45.21 25.71
N GLU A 4 31.63 -45.60 26.99
CA GLU A 4 30.49 -45.33 27.90
C GLU A 4 30.41 -43.86 28.30
N ARG A 5 31.55 -43.17 28.43
CA ARG A 5 31.59 -41.71 28.69
C ARG A 5 31.14 -40.89 27.48
N LEU A 6 31.49 -41.32 26.25
CA LEU A 6 31.01 -40.70 25.01
C LEU A 6 29.50 -40.91 24.79
N TYR A 7 28.99 -42.09 25.12
CA TYR A 7 27.56 -42.38 25.02
C TYR A 7 26.74 -41.62 26.08
N ALA A 8 27.27 -41.49 27.30
CA ALA A 8 26.67 -40.69 28.36
C ALA A 8 26.70 -39.18 28.05
N ALA A 9 27.80 -38.67 27.50
CA ALA A 9 27.91 -37.27 27.08
C ALA A 9 26.99 -36.95 25.89
N GLY A 10 26.89 -37.85 24.90
CA GLY A 10 25.96 -37.71 23.77
C GLY A 10 24.49 -37.73 24.21
N ARG A 11 24.13 -38.61 25.16
CA ARG A 11 22.77 -38.66 25.71
C ARG A 11 22.42 -37.42 26.53
N ASN A 12 23.37 -36.83 27.26
CA ASN A 12 23.12 -35.69 28.13
C ASN A 12 23.19 -34.33 27.43
N ILE A 13 23.85 -34.21 26.27
CA ILE A 13 24.09 -32.92 25.61
C ILE A 13 23.49 -32.88 24.20
N LEU A 14 23.77 -33.88 23.35
CA LEU A 14 23.32 -33.87 21.95
C LEU A 14 21.82 -34.13 21.80
N LEU A 15 21.25 -34.98 22.65
CA LEU A 15 19.82 -35.31 22.65
C LEU A 15 18.93 -34.10 23.03
N PRO A 16 19.23 -33.33 24.10
CA PRO A 16 18.49 -32.11 24.38
C PRO A 16 18.75 -30.98 23.37
N LEU A 17 19.97 -30.86 22.81
CA LEU A 17 20.26 -29.90 21.73
C LEU A 17 19.46 -30.23 20.47
N GLY A 18 19.41 -31.51 20.07
CA GLY A 18 18.59 -31.96 18.95
C GLY A 18 17.11 -31.68 19.18
N GLY A 19 16.60 -32.01 20.37
CA GLY A 19 15.22 -31.71 20.77
C GLY A 19 14.89 -30.22 20.73
N PHE A 20 15.80 -29.37 21.21
CA PHE A 20 15.66 -27.91 21.17
C PHE A 20 15.62 -27.38 19.74
N VAL A 21 16.52 -27.82 18.87
CA VAL A 21 16.56 -27.38 17.46
C VAL A 21 15.30 -27.84 16.72
N THR A 22 14.88 -29.09 16.90
CA THR A 22 13.62 -29.57 16.29
C THR A 22 12.42 -28.78 16.80
N GLY A 23 12.34 -28.56 18.12
CA GLY A 23 11.27 -27.78 18.75
C GLY A 23 11.21 -26.35 18.24
N TRP A 24 12.37 -25.69 18.12
CA TRP A 24 12.52 -24.35 17.60
C TRP A 24 12.08 -24.23 16.14
N VAL A 25 12.48 -25.17 15.29
CA VAL A 25 12.08 -25.20 13.87
C VAL A 25 10.57 -25.45 13.74
N THR A 26 10.00 -26.39 14.50
CA THR A 26 8.54 -26.59 14.51
C THR A 26 7.80 -25.36 15.00
N TYR A 27 8.30 -24.68 16.04
CA TYR A 27 7.70 -23.44 16.54
C TYR A 27 7.72 -22.35 15.46
N ARG A 28 8.84 -22.16 14.76
CA ARG A 28 8.96 -21.20 13.65
C ARG A 28 8.00 -21.49 12.50
N VAL A 29 7.89 -22.75 12.09
CA VAL A 29 6.98 -23.15 11.00
C VAL A 29 5.52 -22.96 11.39
N VAL A 30 5.18 -23.16 12.66
CA VAL A 30 3.83 -22.96 13.21
C VAL A 30 3.48 -21.48 13.32
N GLU A 31 4.45 -20.64 13.71
CA GLU A 31 4.33 -19.17 13.77
C GLU A 31 4.20 -18.58 12.35
N GLU A 32 5.02 -19.01 11.39
CA GLU A 32 4.96 -18.54 9.99
C GLU A 32 3.69 -18.96 9.25
N LYS A 33 3.06 -20.07 9.65
CA LYS A 33 1.80 -20.55 9.05
C LYS A 33 0.54 -20.11 9.79
N GLY A 34 0.67 -19.33 10.86
CA GLY A 34 -0.48 -18.82 11.63
C GLY A 34 -1.37 -19.91 12.23
N LEU A 35 -0.80 -21.09 12.55
CA LEU A 35 -1.57 -22.26 13.02
C LEU A 35 -1.97 -22.17 14.50
N ILE A 36 -1.46 -21.18 15.22
CA ILE A 36 -1.74 -20.94 16.64
C ILE A 36 -2.30 -19.53 16.79
N ASP A 37 -3.38 -19.42 17.57
CA ASP A 37 -4.02 -18.17 17.97
C ASP A 37 -3.04 -17.23 18.70
N GLU A 38 -3.13 -15.92 18.45
CA GLU A 38 -2.22 -14.90 19.01
C GLU A 38 -2.21 -14.93 20.55
N SER A 39 -3.35 -15.26 21.15
CA SER A 39 -3.52 -15.43 22.60
C SER A 39 -2.55 -16.46 23.18
N TYR A 40 -2.31 -17.56 22.47
CA TYR A 40 -1.49 -18.67 22.91
C TYR A 40 0.01 -18.40 22.69
N ILE A 41 0.36 -17.72 21.60
CA ILE A 41 1.72 -17.22 21.35
C ILE A 41 2.13 -16.24 22.45
N ARG A 42 1.21 -15.36 22.86
CA ARG A 42 1.43 -14.41 23.94
C ARG A 42 1.68 -15.11 25.28
N GLN A 43 0.91 -16.15 25.61
CA GLN A 43 1.14 -16.95 26.82
C GLN A 43 2.52 -17.63 26.81
N LEU A 44 2.95 -18.17 25.67
CA LEU A 44 4.28 -18.77 25.51
C LEU A 44 5.39 -17.73 25.68
N ARG A 45 5.26 -16.55 25.07
CA ARG A 45 6.25 -15.45 25.22
C ARG A 45 6.32 -14.98 26.67
N MET A 46 5.18 -14.84 27.33
CA MET A 46 5.13 -14.48 28.75
C MET A 46 5.78 -15.55 29.65
N ALA A 47 5.48 -16.83 29.41
CA ALA A 47 6.07 -17.94 30.15
C ALA A 47 7.59 -17.98 29.97
N ASN A 48 8.07 -17.73 28.76
CA ASN A 48 9.50 -17.67 28.46
C ASN A 48 10.20 -16.51 29.19
N LEU A 49 9.61 -15.32 29.18
CA LEU A 49 10.14 -14.16 29.91
C LEU A 49 10.17 -14.39 31.43
N LYS A 50 9.11 -14.99 31.99
CA LYS A 50 9.06 -15.38 33.40
C LYS A 50 10.13 -16.42 33.74
N MET A 51 10.34 -17.40 32.87
CA MET A 51 11.39 -18.40 33.03
C MET A 51 12.77 -17.76 32.99
N GLN A 52 13.02 -16.82 32.07
CA GLN A 52 14.28 -16.09 31.99
C GLN A 52 14.54 -15.26 33.25
N LEU A 53 13.53 -14.54 33.75
CA LEU A 53 13.63 -13.80 35.01
C LEU A 53 13.93 -14.73 36.20
N TYR A 54 13.24 -15.87 36.28
CA TYR A 54 13.45 -16.85 37.33
C TYR A 54 14.88 -17.43 37.30
N LEU A 55 15.38 -17.77 36.11
CA LEU A 55 16.74 -18.27 35.92
C LEU A 55 17.78 -17.22 36.31
N GLN A 56 17.57 -15.95 35.96
CA GLN A 56 18.45 -14.85 36.33
C GLN A 56 18.48 -14.60 37.85
N GLN A 57 17.34 -14.72 38.54
CA GLN A 57 17.26 -14.49 39.98
C GLN A 57 17.79 -15.67 40.82
N ASN A 58 17.65 -16.91 40.34
CA ASN A 58 17.84 -18.09 41.19
C ASN A 58 18.92 -19.08 40.72
N VAL A 59 19.37 -19.00 39.46
CA VAL A 59 20.22 -20.06 38.86
C VAL A 59 21.49 -19.49 38.22
N LEU A 60 21.38 -18.41 37.45
CA LEU A 60 22.49 -17.89 36.66
C LEU A 60 23.39 -16.95 37.50
N PRO A 61 24.72 -16.99 37.30
CA PRO A 61 25.63 -16.04 37.92
C PRO A 61 25.40 -14.61 37.43
N VAL A 62 25.50 -13.62 38.33
CA VAL A 62 25.30 -12.18 38.04
C VAL A 62 26.17 -11.69 36.86
N THR A 63 27.41 -12.16 36.78
CA THR A 63 28.35 -11.82 35.71
C THR A 63 27.95 -12.36 34.33
N PHE A 64 27.19 -13.46 34.29
CA PHE A 64 26.65 -14.01 33.06
C PHE A 64 25.42 -13.22 32.62
N THR A 65 24.54 -12.89 33.56
CA THR A 65 23.28 -12.18 33.28
C THR A 65 23.52 -10.76 32.80
N GLU A 66 24.49 -10.04 33.38
CA GLU A 66 24.84 -8.67 32.94
C GLU A 66 25.40 -8.63 31.51
N LYS A 67 26.02 -9.72 31.05
CA LYS A 67 26.71 -9.78 29.75
C LYS A 67 25.85 -10.36 28.62
N TYR A 68 24.93 -11.28 28.95
CA TYR A 68 24.21 -12.07 27.95
C TYR A 68 22.68 -12.05 28.11
N CYS A 69 22.15 -11.47 29.19
CA CYS A 69 20.70 -11.41 29.42
C CYS A 69 20.19 -9.97 29.38
N TYR A 70 18.87 -9.82 29.27
CA TYR A 70 18.23 -8.53 29.42
C TYR A 70 18.32 -8.04 30.87
N PRO A 71 18.33 -6.71 31.09
CA PRO A 71 18.25 -6.14 32.43
C PRO A 71 17.00 -6.63 33.17
N GLU A 72 17.11 -6.85 34.48
CA GLU A 72 16.02 -7.39 35.29
C GLU A 72 14.78 -6.47 35.26
N ASP A 73 14.98 -5.15 35.31
CA ASP A 73 13.91 -4.16 35.26
C ASP A 73 13.18 -4.17 33.91
N PHE A 74 13.91 -4.43 32.83
CA PHE A 74 13.32 -4.59 31.50
C PHE A 74 12.44 -5.85 31.45
N LEU A 75 12.92 -6.99 31.96
CA LEU A 75 12.16 -8.22 32.02
C LEU A 75 10.90 -8.08 32.86
N LYS A 76 11.00 -7.45 34.05
CA LYS A 76 9.83 -7.17 34.92
C LYS A 76 8.81 -6.29 34.21
N THR A 77 9.25 -5.20 33.59
CA THR A 77 8.37 -4.29 32.84
C THR A 77 7.69 -5.01 31.66
N MET A 78 8.41 -5.88 30.95
CA MET A 78 7.87 -6.59 29.80
C MET A 78 6.90 -7.71 30.21
N ILE A 79 7.18 -8.40 31.32
CA ILE A 79 6.25 -9.36 31.93
C ILE A 79 5.00 -8.64 32.41
N GLU A 80 5.14 -7.49 33.06
CA GLU A 80 4.02 -6.70 33.57
C GLU A 80 3.10 -6.25 32.43
N ARG A 81 3.67 -5.68 31.36
CA ARG A 81 2.94 -5.31 30.13
C ARG A 81 2.25 -6.48 29.46
N LEU A 82 2.87 -7.66 29.45
CA LEU A 82 2.25 -8.87 28.87
C LEU A 82 1.25 -9.52 29.83
N SER A 83 1.29 -9.21 31.12
CA SER A 83 0.43 -9.77 32.18
C SER A 83 -0.80 -8.98 32.50
N SER A 84 -0.79 -7.67 32.25
CA SER A 84 -1.99 -6.87 32.40
C SER A 84 -3.00 -7.28 31.33
N ASP A 85 -4.22 -7.57 31.76
CA ASP A 85 -5.40 -7.63 30.88
C ASP A 85 -5.63 -6.31 30.12
N ALA A 86 -4.89 -5.25 30.43
CA ALA A 86 -4.79 -4.02 29.65
C ALA A 86 -4.10 -4.17 28.27
N ALA A 87 -3.86 -5.39 27.81
CA ALA A 87 -3.53 -5.64 26.40
C ALA A 87 -4.75 -6.14 25.60
N ASP A 88 -5.95 -6.04 26.21
CA ASP A 88 -7.20 -5.79 25.50
C ASP A 88 -7.46 -4.28 25.32
N GLU A 89 -6.53 -3.39 25.73
CA GLU A 89 -6.37 -2.16 24.95
C GLU A 89 -5.76 -2.60 23.63
N GLU A 90 -6.63 -2.97 22.68
CA GLU A 90 -6.30 -3.18 21.27
C GLU A 90 -5.19 -2.20 20.91
N ARG A 91 -4.01 -2.70 20.52
CA ARG A 91 -2.96 -1.82 20.03
C ARG A 91 -3.59 -0.96 18.94
N TRP A 92 -3.71 0.34 19.19
CA TRP A 92 -4.42 1.22 18.26
C TRP A 92 -3.79 1.04 16.88
N THR A 93 -4.60 0.62 15.92
CA THR A 93 -4.14 0.52 14.53
C THR A 93 -3.80 1.93 14.04
N PHE A 94 -2.90 2.04 13.06
CA PHE A 94 -2.63 3.35 12.44
C PHE A 94 -3.92 3.98 11.92
N GLU A 95 -4.86 3.18 11.43
CA GLU A 95 -6.18 3.63 11.02
C GLU A 95 -6.96 4.28 12.17
N GLN A 96 -7.03 3.61 13.33
CA GLN A 96 -7.68 4.17 14.54
C GLN A 96 -6.99 5.46 15.01
N VAL A 97 -5.65 5.50 15.03
CA VAL A 97 -4.90 6.71 15.42
C VAL A 97 -5.19 7.86 14.44
N LEU A 98 -5.06 7.60 13.14
CA LEU A 98 -5.26 8.60 12.10
C LEU A 98 -6.70 9.13 12.06
N LYS A 99 -7.70 8.28 12.37
CA LYS A 99 -9.11 8.66 12.41
C LYS A 99 -9.42 9.73 13.47
N GLU A 100 -8.66 9.74 14.57
CA GLU A 100 -8.77 10.76 15.62
C GLU A 100 -8.04 12.06 15.28
N CYS A 101 -7.19 12.06 14.23
CA CYS A 101 -6.41 13.21 13.80
C CYS A 101 -7.13 14.03 12.72
N ALA A 102 -6.92 15.35 12.72
CA ALA A 102 -7.32 16.19 11.60
C ALA A 102 -6.47 15.87 10.36
N VAL A 103 -7.01 16.07 9.15
CA VAL A 103 -6.30 15.77 7.89
C VAL A 103 -4.94 16.47 7.81
N SER A 104 -4.82 17.71 8.30
CA SER A 104 -3.54 18.43 8.35
C SER A 104 -2.50 17.70 9.21
N ASP A 105 -2.91 17.12 10.34
CA ASP A 105 -2.02 16.41 11.26
C ASP A 105 -1.63 15.04 10.67
N GLN A 106 -2.57 14.37 9.99
CA GLN A 106 -2.30 13.16 9.22
C GLN A 106 -1.23 13.42 8.16
N ILE A 107 -1.36 14.50 7.39
CA ILE A 107 -0.39 14.90 6.35
C ILE A 107 0.98 15.19 6.97
N ALA A 108 1.04 15.99 8.04
CA ALA A 108 2.31 16.29 8.72
C ALA A 108 3.01 15.02 9.22
N TRP A 109 2.25 14.06 9.75
CA TRP A 109 2.81 12.80 10.22
C TRP A 109 3.33 11.93 9.08
N LEU A 110 2.62 11.88 7.95
CA LEU A 110 3.09 11.17 6.75
C LEU A 110 4.33 11.85 6.15
N GLU A 111 4.42 13.19 6.16
CA GLU A 111 5.59 13.93 5.68
C GLU A 111 6.84 13.56 6.48
N GLU A 112 6.71 13.50 7.80
CA GLU A 112 7.77 13.04 8.67
C GLU A 112 8.24 11.63 8.25
N HIS A 113 7.31 10.70 8.08
CA HIS A 113 7.63 9.30 7.80
C HIS A 113 8.09 9.03 6.37
N VAL A 114 7.68 9.85 5.39
CA VAL A 114 8.17 9.74 4.01
C VAL A 114 9.61 10.25 3.89
N THR A 115 10.03 11.21 4.71
CA THR A 115 11.38 11.77 4.64
C THR A 115 12.45 10.90 5.32
N TYR A 116 12.04 10.01 6.22
CA TYR A 116 12.95 9.10 6.91
C TYR A 116 13.14 7.76 6.19
N ASP A 117 14.32 7.17 6.40
CA ASP A 117 14.64 5.79 6.04
C ASP A 117 14.13 4.83 7.13
N ILE A 118 12.82 4.62 7.13
CA ILE A 118 12.11 3.75 8.07
C ILE A 118 11.93 2.35 7.42
N PRO A 119 11.91 1.25 8.20
CA PRO A 119 11.65 -0.08 7.66
C PRO A 119 10.39 -0.16 6.80
N TYR A 120 10.51 -0.84 5.66
CA TYR A 120 9.48 -1.03 4.63
C TYR A 120 8.09 -1.40 5.17
N PHE A 121 8.02 -2.36 6.10
CA PHE A 121 6.74 -2.87 6.60
C PHE A 121 5.97 -1.78 7.35
N TYR A 122 6.67 -0.96 8.13
CA TYR A 122 6.07 0.10 8.92
C TYR A 122 5.51 1.22 8.02
N ILE A 123 6.29 1.65 7.02
CA ILE A 123 5.86 2.71 6.12
C ILE A 123 4.69 2.24 5.24
N SER A 124 4.70 0.99 4.79
CA SER A 124 3.61 0.43 4.00
C SER A 124 2.31 0.36 4.80
N ASP A 125 2.36 -0.08 6.07
CA ASP A 125 1.18 -0.18 6.94
C ASP A 125 0.58 1.19 7.28
N LEU A 126 1.42 2.18 7.57
CA LEU A 126 0.98 3.56 7.85
C LEU A 126 0.25 4.16 6.64
N PHE A 127 0.88 4.09 5.46
CA PHE A 127 0.31 4.64 4.22
C PHE A 127 -0.92 3.86 3.77
N ASN A 128 -0.93 2.53 3.94
CA ASN A 128 -2.10 1.70 3.67
C ASN A 128 -3.29 2.08 4.56
N SER A 129 -3.04 2.31 5.85
CA SER A 129 -4.07 2.74 6.81
C SER A 129 -4.64 4.10 6.43
N TRP A 130 -3.78 5.04 6.03
CA TRP A 130 -4.23 6.34 5.54
C TRP A 130 -5.06 6.24 4.25
N CYS A 131 -4.63 5.41 3.29
CA CYS A 131 -5.40 5.18 2.06
C CYS A 131 -6.77 4.56 2.37
N SER A 132 -6.85 3.67 3.37
CA SER A 132 -8.10 3.03 3.78
C SER A 132 -9.09 4.04 4.37
N LEU A 133 -8.61 5.01 5.15
CA LEU A 133 -9.44 6.12 5.66
C LEU A 133 -10.00 7.02 4.55
N HIS A 134 -9.25 7.20 3.46
CA HIS A 134 -9.60 8.08 2.34
C HIS A 134 -10.06 7.31 1.10
N ARG A 135 -10.49 6.05 1.27
CA ARG A 135 -10.89 5.13 0.19
C ARG A 135 -12.02 5.67 -0.69
N ASN A 136 -12.93 6.45 -0.09
CA ASN A 136 -14.06 7.10 -0.77
C ASN A 136 -13.63 8.13 -1.85
N LEU A 137 -12.35 8.52 -1.90
CA LEU A 137 -11.85 9.42 -2.94
C LEU A 137 -11.63 8.73 -4.29
N PHE A 138 -11.54 7.40 -4.33
CA PHE A 138 -11.28 6.65 -5.56
C PHE A 138 -12.13 5.39 -5.72
N ILE A 139 -12.93 5.03 -4.71
CA ILE A 139 -13.96 3.99 -4.79
C ILE A 139 -15.34 4.63 -4.61
N SER A 140 -16.29 4.28 -5.48
CA SER A 140 -17.71 4.58 -5.31
C SER A 140 -18.38 3.45 -4.54
N GLU A 141 -18.82 3.69 -3.30
CA GLU A 141 -19.70 2.75 -2.57
C GLU A 141 -21.19 3.07 -2.80
N ASP A 142 -22.05 2.05 -2.65
CA ASP A 142 -23.50 2.12 -2.85
C ASP A 142 -24.22 3.10 -1.90
N GLU A 143 -25.48 3.43 -2.26
CA GLU A 143 -26.34 4.57 -1.88
C GLU A 143 -26.24 5.26 -0.50
N ASN A 144 -25.72 4.62 0.56
CA ASN A 144 -25.44 5.29 1.84
C ASN A 144 -24.14 6.12 1.83
N GLY A 145 -23.19 5.83 0.93
CA GLY A 145 -21.93 6.57 0.77
C GLY A 145 -22.08 7.89 0.01
N LYS A 146 -23.23 8.16 -0.62
CA LYS A 146 -23.46 9.36 -1.46
C LYS A 146 -23.43 10.67 -0.66
N GLU A 147 -23.79 10.66 0.63
CA GLU A 147 -23.66 11.83 1.51
C GLU A 147 -22.20 12.08 1.94
N GLU A 148 -21.44 11.03 2.22
CA GLU A 148 -19.99 11.10 2.47
C GLU A 148 -19.21 11.52 1.23
N ILE A 149 -19.61 11.07 0.03
CA ILE A 149 -18.99 11.48 -1.24
C ILE A 149 -19.25 12.97 -1.53
N GLN A 150 -20.41 13.53 -1.15
CA GLN A 150 -20.66 14.98 -1.27
C GLN A 150 -19.85 15.80 -0.25
N LEU A 151 -19.62 15.26 0.95
CA LEU A 151 -18.73 15.87 1.94
C LEU A 151 -17.25 15.76 1.52
N ALA A 152 -16.83 14.62 1.01
CA ALA A 152 -15.51 14.35 0.46
C ALA A 152 -15.23 15.22 -0.78
N ASN A 153 -16.20 15.42 -1.67
CA ASN A 153 -16.07 16.36 -2.80
C ASN A 153 -16.05 17.83 -2.37
N LYS A 154 -16.66 18.20 -1.23
CA LYS A 154 -16.47 19.51 -0.59
C LYS A 154 -15.10 19.64 0.08
N VAL A 155 -14.54 18.53 0.56
CA VAL A 155 -13.21 18.44 1.17
C VAL A 155 -12.09 18.29 0.13
N ALA A 156 -12.36 17.77 -1.07
CA ALA A 156 -11.44 17.51 -2.21
C ALA A 156 -10.92 18.78 -2.91
N ASN A 157 -10.96 19.90 -2.21
CA ASN A 157 -10.31 21.14 -2.60
C ASN A 157 -9.98 21.98 -1.35
N GLY A 158 -9.83 21.31 -0.20
CA GLY A 158 -9.37 21.90 1.05
C GLY A 158 -7.84 21.91 1.09
N ASP A 159 -7.26 23.00 1.56
CA ASP A 159 -5.80 23.16 1.70
C ASP A 159 -5.17 22.10 2.61
N SER A 160 -5.96 21.31 3.35
CA SER A 160 -5.50 20.27 4.27
C SER A 160 -4.79 19.10 3.61
N PHE A 161 -5.04 18.81 2.33
CA PHE A 161 -4.36 17.72 1.59
C PHE A 161 -3.12 18.20 0.83
N LEU A 162 -2.88 19.51 0.76
CA LEU A 162 -1.76 20.07 -0.01
C LEU A 162 -0.43 19.67 0.64
N SER A 163 0.41 18.95 -0.10
CA SER A 163 1.75 18.57 0.37
C SER A 163 2.69 18.29 -0.80
N GLU A 164 3.64 19.20 -1.01
CA GLU A 164 4.72 19.01 -1.97
C GLU A 164 5.72 17.94 -1.48
N VAL A 165 5.94 17.86 -0.17
CA VAL A 165 6.87 16.89 0.45
C VAL A 165 6.37 15.46 0.21
N LEU A 166 5.09 15.18 0.45
CA LEU A 166 4.51 13.86 0.17
C LEU A 166 4.51 13.52 -1.31
N CYS A 167 4.15 14.47 -2.18
CA CYS A 167 4.17 14.22 -3.63
C CYS A 167 5.57 13.79 -4.10
N ASN A 168 6.62 14.51 -3.69
CA ASN A 168 7.99 14.16 -4.05
C ASN A 168 8.43 12.84 -3.39
N GLY A 169 8.25 12.70 -2.08
CA GLY A 169 8.72 11.54 -1.32
C GLY A 169 8.04 10.23 -1.72
N VAL A 170 6.72 10.25 -1.97
CA VAL A 170 5.99 9.06 -2.41
C VAL A 170 6.41 8.67 -3.83
N VAL A 171 6.57 9.63 -4.76
CA VAL A 171 7.06 9.34 -6.11
C VAL A 171 8.48 8.75 -6.06
N GLU A 172 9.39 9.34 -5.29
CA GLU A 172 10.75 8.84 -5.12
C GLU A 172 10.77 7.41 -4.57
N LYS A 173 10.00 7.14 -3.51
CA LYS A 173 9.89 5.79 -2.92
C LYS A 173 9.19 4.79 -3.84
N THR A 174 8.28 5.24 -4.69
CA THR A 174 7.64 4.41 -5.72
C THR A 174 8.64 4.00 -6.80
N LEU A 175 9.42 4.96 -7.31
CA LEU A 175 10.39 4.71 -8.38
C LEU A 175 11.57 3.85 -7.91
N SER A 176 12.01 4.05 -6.67
CA SER A 176 13.06 3.23 -6.02
C SER A 176 12.58 1.86 -5.55
N GLY A 177 11.28 1.57 -5.58
CA GLY A 177 10.70 0.30 -5.15
C GLY A 177 10.64 0.10 -3.63
N VAL A 178 10.78 1.19 -2.86
CA VAL A 178 10.62 1.19 -1.40
C VAL A 178 9.14 1.14 -1.00
N LEU A 179 8.23 1.71 -1.79
CA LEU A 179 6.80 1.51 -1.58
C LEU A 179 6.28 0.49 -2.62
N PRO A 180 5.47 -0.50 -2.20
CA PRO A 180 4.85 -1.40 -3.15
C PRO A 180 3.83 -0.62 -3.99
N TYR A 181 3.60 -1.09 -5.21
CA TYR A 181 2.78 -0.36 -6.17
C TYR A 181 1.34 -0.12 -5.67
N ASP A 182 0.74 -1.10 -5.01
CA ASP A 182 -0.64 -1.02 -4.48
C ASP A 182 -0.81 0.05 -3.40
N VAL A 183 0.17 0.23 -2.51
CA VAL A 183 0.18 1.32 -1.51
C VAL A 183 0.52 2.66 -2.18
N ALA A 184 1.53 2.68 -3.04
CA ALA A 184 1.97 3.88 -3.72
C ALA A 184 0.87 4.52 -4.58
N VAL A 185 0.21 3.74 -5.44
CA VAL A 185 -0.78 4.29 -6.38
C VAL A 185 -2.00 4.85 -5.66
N ARG A 186 -2.46 4.20 -4.58
CA ARG A 186 -3.57 4.70 -3.75
C ARG A 186 -3.18 5.98 -3.02
N THR A 187 -1.97 6.04 -2.49
CA THR A 187 -1.44 7.25 -1.83
C THR A 187 -1.40 8.42 -2.80
N LEU A 188 -0.82 8.21 -3.99
CA LEU A 188 -0.74 9.22 -5.04
C LEU A 188 -2.13 9.63 -5.52
N CYS A 189 -3.07 8.69 -5.62
CA CYS A 189 -4.46 8.97 -5.97
C CYS A 189 -5.15 9.86 -4.91
N VAL A 190 -5.04 9.54 -3.62
CA VAL A 190 -5.60 10.36 -2.53
C VAL A 190 -5.01 11.77 -2.57
N LEU A 191 -3.70 11.91 -2.74
CA LEU A 191 -3.06 13.23 -2.86
C LEU A 191 -3.56 14.01 -4.08
N ALA A 192 -3.68 13.35 -5.24
CA ALA A 192 -4.11 13.98 -6.49
C ALA A 192 -5.59 14.41 -6.46
N VAL A 193 -6.48 13.54 -5.96
CA VAL A 193 -7.91 13.82 -5.83
C VAL A 193 -8.15 14.86 -4.74
N GLY A 194 -7.43 14.76 -3.61
CA GLY A 194 -7.59 15.64 -2.46
C GLY A 194 -7.24 17.11 -2.74
N HIS A 195 -6.27 17.38 -3.62
CA HIS A 195 -5.93 18.76 -3.99
C HIS A 195 -5.39 18.91 -5.43
N LYS A 196 -5.91 19.90 -6.16
CA LYS A 196 -5.55 20.12 -7.58
C LYS A 196 -4.08 20.48 -7.80
N ASP A 197 -3.44 21.16 -6.86
CA ASP A 197 -2.02 21.50 -7.00
C ASP A 197 -1.11 20.28 -6.80
N ASN A 198 -1.50 19.31 -5.97
CA ASN A 198 -0.81 18.01 -5.90
C ASN A 198 -0.94 17.30 -7.24
N ALA A 199 -2.15 17.21 -7.82
CA ALA A 199 -2.33 16.60 -9.13
C ALA A 199 -1.47 17.27 -10.22
N ARG A 200 -1.37 18.61 -10.22
CA ARG A 200 -0.51 19.36 -11.16
C ARG A 200 0.98 19.12 -10.94
N LEU A 201 1.39 18.90 -9.70
CA LEU A 201 2.77 18.57 -9.35
C LEU A 201 3.08 17.13 -9.78
N LEU A 202 2.22 16.18 -9.42
CA LEU A 202 2.34 14.77 -9.79
C LEU A 202 2.39 14.56 -11.30
N SER A 203 1.59 15.30 -12.08
CA SER A 203 1.66 15.27 -13.56
C SER A 203 3.01 15.70 -14.14
N LYS A 204 3.90 16.30 -13.33
CA LYS A 204 5.27 16.66 -13.71
C LYS A 204 6.31 15.72 -13.11
N LEU A 205 6.03 15.12 -11.95
CA LEU A 205 6.96 14.26 -11.23
C LEU A 205 6.97 12.82 -11.75
N ILE A 206 5.82 12.29 -12.16
CA ILE A 206 5.68 10.93 -12.65
C ILE A 206 4.93 10.91 -13.98
N SER A 207 5.46 10.15 -14.94
CA SER A 207 4.81 10.02 -16.25
C SER A 207 3.61 9.07 -16.17
N SER A 208 2.56 9.34 -16.94
CA SER A 208 1.37 8.48 -16.98
C SER A 208 1.70 7.09 -17.53
N GLU A 209 2.69 7.00 -18.42
CA GLU A 209 3.20 5.73 -18.92
C GLU A 209 3.87 4.90 -17.84
N THR A 210 4.67 5.53 -16.98
CA THR A 210 5.31 4.84 -15.84
C THR A 210 4.27 4.29 -14.86
N ILE A 211 3.18 5.01 -14.62
CA ILE A 211 2.08 4.53 -13.77
C ILE A 211 1.44 3.27 -14.36
N LEU A 212 1.21 3.29 -15.68
CA LEU A 212 0.60 2.18 -16.40
C LEU A 212 1.54 0.97 -16.52
N GLU A 213 2.84 1.19 -16.74
CA GLU A 213 3.89 0.16 -16.71
C GLU A 213 3.89 -0.60 -15.40
N ARG A 214 3.93 0.15 -14.29
CA ARG A 214 3.99 -0.43 -12.95
C ARG A 214 2.70 -1.16 -12.59
N TYR A 215 1.55 -0.72 -13.11
CA TYR A 215 0.29 -1.46 -13.00
C TYR A 215 0.38 -2.81 -13.72
N GLU A 216 0.85 -2.82 -14.98
CA GLU A 216 1.01 -4.05 -15.76
C GLU A 216 1.97 -5.03 -15.06
N ASP A 217 3.11 -4.54 -14.58
CA ASP A 217 4.08 -5.33 -13.82
C ASP A 217 3.47 -5.92 -12.55
N TYR A 218 2.70 -5.12 -11.80
CA TYR A 218 2.01 -5.56 -10.59
C TYR A 218 0.99 -6.67 -10.87
N VAL A 219 0.15 -6.51 -11.90
CA VAL A 219 -0.82 -7.54 -12.31
C VAL A 219 -0.13 -8.81 -12.81
N SER A 220 0.94 -8.66 -13.59
CA SER A 220 1.77 -9.77 -14.07
C SER A 220 2.37 -10.55 -12.90
N ASP A 221 2.91 -9.86 -11.90
CA ASP A 221 3.50 -10.50 -10.73
C ASP A 221 2.47 -11.17 -9.82
N LEU A 222 1.26 -10.59 -9.68
CA LEU A 222 0.15 -11.26 -9.00
C LEU A 222 -0.28 -12.54 -9.73
N SER A 223 -0.34 -12.50 -11.07
CA SER A 223 -0.70 -13.66 -11.88
C SER A 223 0.31 -14.80 -11.75
N LYS A 224 1.63 -14.49 -11.71
CA LYS A 224 2.69 -15.49 -11.49
C LYS A 224 2.63 -16.16 -10.12
N ARG A 225 1.98 -15.52 -9.15
CA ARG A 225 1.83 -16.00 -7.77
C ARG A 225 0.47 -16.63 -7.49
N ASP A 226 -0.37 -16.80 -8.51
CA ASP A 226 -1.77 -17.26 -8.39
C ASP A 226 -2.63 -16.42 -7.42
N LYS A 227 -2.30 -15.12 -7.27
CA LYS A 227 -3.01 -14.15 -6.41
C LYS A 227 -3.83 -13.15 -7.23
N LEU A 228 -4.66 -13.64 -8.14
CA LEU A 228 -5.43 -12.81 -9.08
C LEU A 228 -6.45 -11.89 -8.40
N SER A 229 -6.84 -12.17 -7.15
CA SER A 229 -7.70 -11.31 -6.33
C SER A 229 -6.96 -10.14 -5.69
N GLY A 230 -5.62 -10.12 -5.72
CA GLY A 230 -4.77 -9.24 -4.89
C GLY A 230 -4.06 -10.02 -3.77
N ASP A 231 -3.01 -9.42 -3.19
CA ASP A 231 -2.26 -10.01 -2.07
C ASP A 231 -2.90 -9.61 -0.73
N VAL A 232 -2.72 -8.34 -0.33
CA VAL A 232 -3.32 -7.73 0.86
C VAL A 232 -4.47 -6.79 0.48
N ILE A 233 -4.31 -6.08 -0.64
CA ILE A 233 -5.31 -5.12 -1.16
C ILE A 233 -5.97 -5.75 -2.39
N PRO A 234 -7.30 -5.66 -2.53
CA PRO A 234 -8.00 -6.19 -3.70
C PRO A 234 -7.50 -5.56 -5.00
N LEU A 235 -7.28 -6.37 -6.03
CA LEU A 235 -6.86 -5.87 -7.34
C LEU A 235 -7.86 -4.86 -7.94
N THR A 236 -9.16 -5.01 -7.60
CA THR A 236 -10.22 -4.08 -7.99
C THR A 236 -9.99 -2.67 -7.46
N GLU A 237 -9.55 -2.56 -6.20
CA GLU A 237 -9.21 -1.29 -5.55
C GLU A 237 -7.96 -0.65 -6.17
N VAL A 238 -6.92 -1.46 -6.40
CA VAL A 238 -5.69 -0.98 -7.05
C VAL A 238 -5.99 -0.45 -8.46
N GLY A 239 -6.77 -1.20 -9.24
CA GLY A 239 -7.20 -0.79 -10.59
C GLY A 239 -8.03 0.50 -10.57
N ALA A 240 -8.95 0.65 -9.62
CA ALA A 240 -9.75 1.87 -9.47
C ALA A 240 -8.89 3.08 -9.13
N ALA A 241 -7.95 2.95 -8.19
CA ALA A 241 -7.01 4.02 -7.83
C ALA A 241 -6.10 4.40 -9.00
N THR A 242 -5.59 3.42 -9.78
CA THR A 242 -4.79 3.68 -10.98
C THR A 242 -5.59 4.47 -12.01
N LEU A 243 -6.82 4.07 -12.33
CA LEU A 243 -7.67 4.76 -13.29
C LEU A 243 -8.02 6.18 -12.82
N GLU A 244 -8.33 6.34 -11.55
CA GLU A 244 -8.72 7.62 -10.98
C GLU A 244 -7.55 8.61 -10.93
N LEU A 245 -6.35 8.15 -10.56
CA LEU A 245 -5.12 8.95 -10.63
C LEU A 245 -4.86 9.44 -12.06
N LEU A 246 -4.91 8.53 -13.05
CA LEU A 246 -4.72 8.88 -14.47
C LEU A 246 -5.78 9.87 -14.95
N ARG A 247 -7.06 9.67 -14.57
CA ARG A 247 -8.14 10.60 -14.91
C ARG A 247 -7.89 12.00 -14.36
N VAL A 248 -7.51 12.10 -13.10
CA VAL A 248 -7.24 13.40 -12.44
C VAL A 248 -6.03 14.09 -13.08
N MET A 249 -4.96 13.33 -13.37
CA MET A 249 -3.79 13.84 -14.10
C MET A 249 -4.16 14.33 -15.51
N ASN A 250 -5.07 13.63 -16.21
CA ASN A 250 -5.59 14.09 -17.50
C ASN A 250 -6.35 15.40 -17.38
N ALA A 251 -7.23 15.52 -16.38
CA ALA A 251 -8.02 16.73 -16.15
C ALA A 251 -7.14 17.96 -15.87
N VAL A 252 -6.11 17.83 -15.03
CA VAL A 252 -5.20 18.96 -14.75
C VAL A 252 -4.31 19.30 -15.94
N THR A 253 -3.87 18.31 -16.71
CA THR A 253 -3.09 18.53 -17.93
C THR A 253 -3.93 19.25 -18.99
N LEU A 254 -5.18 18.85 -19.16
CA LEU A 254 -6.14 19.52 -20.03
C LEU A 254 -6.36 20.97 -19.61
N GLN A 255 -6.56 21.20 -18.30
CA GLN A 255 -6.72 22.55 -17.76
C GLN A 255 -5.50 23.44 -18.03
N GLN A 256 -4.28 22.89 -17.87
CA GLN A 256 -3.04 23.62 -18.16
C GLN A 256 -2.93 23.95 -19.66
N GLN A 257 -3.22 23.00 -20.54
CA GLN A 257 -3.21 23.22 -21.99
C GLN A 257 -4.24 24.27 -22.42
N GLN A 258 -5.46 24.22 -21.88
CA GLN A 258 -6.52 25.19 -22.17
C GLN A 258 -6.12 26.61 -21.73
N LYS A 259 -5.55 26.78 -20.53
CA LYS A 259 -5.00 28.08 -20.09
C LYS A 259 -3.89 28.56 -21.04
N ARG A 260 -3.01 27.63 -21.45
CA ARG A 260 -1.95 27.84 -22.44
C ARG A 260 -2.47 28.02 -23.87
N TRP A 261 -3.75 27.89 -24.16
CA TRP A 261 -4.31 28.19 -25.48
C TRP A 261 -5.13 29.48 -25.42
N SER A 262 -5.82 29.72 -24.31
CA SER A 262 -6.56 30.96 -24.04
C SER A 262 -5.69 32.21 -24.04
N TRP A 263 -4.40 32.11 -23.74
CA TRP A 263 -3.46 33.24 -23.76
C TRP A 263 -2.92 33.57 -25.17
N TRP A 264 -3.28 32.81 -26.22
CA TRP A 264 -2.80 32.99 -27.60
C TRP A 264 -3.95 33.49 -28.49
N PRO A 265 -4.11 34.81 -28.65
CA PRO A 265 -5.29 35.41 -29.31
C PRO A 265 -5.43 35.09 -30.81
N TRP A 266 -4.39 34.52 -31.45
CA TRP A 266 -4.35 34.28 -32.89
C TRP A 266 -4.72 32.84 -33.31
N ARG A 267 -5.03 31.93 -32.38
CA ARG A 267 -5.40 30.53 -32.70
C ARG A 267 -6.91 30.25 -32.74
N HIS A 268 -7.74 31.22 -32.40
CA HIS A 268 -9.20 31.09 -32.54
C HIS A 268 -9.71 31.21 -33.99
N THR A 269 -8.84 31.52 -34.96
CA THR A 269 -9.19 31.70 -36.38
C THR A 269 -8.77 30.54 -37.29
N ALA A 270 -8.12 29.50 -36.77
CA ALA A 270 -7.84 28.26 -37.51
C ALA A 270 -8.85 27.17 -37.12
N GLY A 271 -10.13 27.46 -37.30
CA GLY A 271 -11.18 26.45 -37.33
C GLY A 271 -11.19 25.80 -38.71
N ASP A 272 -10.65 24.59 -38.81
CA ASP A 272 -11.33 23.45 -39.45
C ASP A 272 -10.37 22.23 -39.57
N GLY A 273 -10.81 21.10 -39.01
CA GLY A 273 -10.80 19.87 -39.81
C GLY A 273 -10.13 18.59 -39.30
N SER A 274 -9.13 18.58 -38.40
CA SER A 274 -8.37 17.31 -38.22
C SER A 274 -7.68 17.00 -36.90
N SER A 275 -8.05 17.58 -35.75
CA SER A 275 -7.41 17.24 -34.46
C SER A 275 -8.37 17.05 -33.27
N HIS A 276 -9.65 16.79 -33.53
CA HIS A 276 -10.72 16.83 -32.51
C HIS A 276 -10.83 15.60 -31.60
N SER A 277 -10.06 14.51 -31.77
CA SER A 277 -10.14 13.36 -30.85
C SER A 277 -9.13 13.45 -29.69
N ASN A 278 -7.92 13.95 -29.93
CA ASN A 278 -6.84 13.95 -28.93
C ASN A 278 -6.85 15.18 -28.00
N SER A 279 -7.72 16.16 -28.25
CA SER A 279 -7.71 17.41 -27.47
C SER A 279 -8.39 17.29 -26.09
N ALA A 280 -9.29 16.34 -25.89
CA ALA A 280 -9.97 16.12 -24.61
C ALA A 280 -9.19 15.17 -23.66
N TYR A 281 -8.30 14.37 -24.22
CA TYR A 281 -7.52 13.35 -23.51
C TYR A 281 -6.02 13.54 -23.77
N PRO A 282 -5.39 14.62 -23.25
CA PRO A 282 -3.97 14.88 -23.47
C PRO A 282 -3.05 13.75 -22.98
N LEU A 283 -3.47 12.93 -22.01
CA LEU A 283 -2.69 11.76 -21.61
C LEU A 283 -2.61 10.69 -22.68
N ALA A 284 -3.54 10.62 -23.63
CA ALA A 284 -3.49 9.64 -24.71
C ALA A 284 -2.22 9.76 -25.56
N ALA A 285 -1.64 10.96 -25.65
CA ALA A 285 -0.39 11.19 -26.38
C ALA A 285 0.86 10.70 -25.61
N GLN A 286 0.73 10.44 -24.31
CA GLN A 286 1.81 9.97 -23.44
C GLN A 286 1.74 8.47 -23.19
N LEU A 287 0.57 7.86 -23.39
CA LEU A 287 0.31 6.45 -23.09
C LEU A 287 0.60 5.55 -24.30
N GLU A 288 1.19 4.39 -24.04
CA GLU A 288 1.36 3.32 -25.01
C GLU A 288 0.02 2.61 -25.25
N ARG A 289 -0.46 2.69 -26.48
CA ARG A 289 -1.73 2.11 -26.94
C ARG A 289 -1.89 0.64 -26.54
N GLU A 290 -0.89 -0.19 -26.84
CA GLU A 290 -0.97 -1.64 -26.60
C GLU A 290 -1.00 -1.98 -25.11
N ARG A 291 -0.25 -1.22 -24.30
CA ARG A 291 -0.25 -1.36 -22.85
C ARG A 291 -1.58 -0.97 -22.24
N TRP A 292 -2.17 0.14 -22.69
CA TRP A 292 -3.52 0.52 -22.27
C TRP A 292 -4.52 -0.59 -22.55
N CYS A 293 -4.52 -1.13 -23.77
CA CYS A 293 -5.46 -2.18 -24.14
C CYS A 293 -5.26 -3.48 -23.34
N ARG A 294 -4.03 -3.82 -22.96
CA ARG A 294 -3.76 -4.98 -22.09
C ARG A 294 -4.27 -4.78 -20.66
N CYS A 295 -4.12 -3.57 -20.11
CA CYS A 295 -4.50 -3.27 -18.74
C CYS A 295 -6.00 -2.97 -18.56
N PHE A 296 -6.57 -2.17 -19.46
CA PHE A 296 -7.91 -1.57 -19.32
C PHE A 296 -8.77 -1.70 -20.59
N GLY A 297 -8.28 -2.35 -21.66
CA GLY A 297 -9.08 -2.57 -22.87
C GLY A 297 -10.26 -3.52 -22.63
N GLU A 298 -10.04 -4.56 -21.84
CA GLU A 298 -11.10 -5.31 -21.14
C GLU A 298 -10.93 -5.02 -19.65
N MET A 299 -11.83 -4.21 -19.09
CA MET A 299 -11.72 -3.78 -17.70
C MET A 299 -11.61 -5.00 -16.76
N PRO A 300 -10.63 -5.06 -15.84
CA PRO A 300 -10.49 -6.20 -14.95
C PRO A 300 -11.78 -6.44 -14.15
N PRO A 301 -12.13 -7.72 -13.88
CA PRO A 301 -13.39 -8.08 -13.26
C PRO A 301 -13.57 -7.39 -11.91
N GLY A 302 -14.70 -6.71 -11.72
CA GLY A 302 -15.03 -5.99 -10.49
C GLY A 302 -14.40 -4.60 -10.33
N VAL A 303 -13.49 -4.16 -11.21
CA VAL A 303 -13.01 -2.76 -11.22
C VAL A 303 -14.15 -1.83 -11.61
N ALA A 304 -14.94 -2.21 -12.61
CA ALA A 304 -16.03 -1.38 -13.11
C ALA A 304 -17.12 -1.10 -12.06
N THR A 305 -17.31 -1.99 -11.09
CA THR A 305 -18.31 -1.85 -10.03
C THR A 305 -17.88 -0.93 -8.89
N VAL A 306 -16.59 -0.62 -8.79
CA VAL A 306 -16.03 0.22 -7.70
C VAL A 306 -15.52 1.57 -8.21
N CYS A 307 -15.29 1.73 -9.51
CA CYS A 307 -14.86 2.99 -10.09
C CYS A 307 -15.97 4.06 -10.05
N SER A 308 -15.56 5.33 -10.01
CA SER A 308 -16.50 6.44 -10.23
C SER A 308 -16.92 6.50 -11.70
N ASP A 309 -18.12 7.04 -11.98
CA ASP A 309 -18.59 7.28 -13.35
C ASP A 309 -17.56 8.04 -14.20
N GLY A 310 -16.84 8.99 -13.57
CA GLY A 310 -15.79 9.74 -14.24
C GLY A 310 -14.60 8.88 -14.68
N SER A 311 -14.19 7.92 -13.85
CA SER A 311 -13.09 6.98 -14.15
C SER A 311 -13.50 6.02 -15.25
N LEU A 312 -14.75 5.55 -15.23
CA LEU A 312 -15.31 4.68 -16.26
C LEU A 312 -15.36 5.39 -17.62
N LEU A 313 -15.95 6.59 -17.68
CA LEU A 313 -16.03 7.39 -18.90
C LEU A 313 -14.65 7.73 -19.47
N PHE A 314 -13.66 7.98 -18.59
CA PHE A 314 -12.28 8.20 -19.00
C PHE A 314 -11.67 6.94 -19.61
N ALA A 315 -11.89 5.79 -18.98
CA ALA A 315 -11.35 4.53 -19.44
C ALA A 315 -11.96 4.11 -20.79
N ASP A 316 -13.29 4.20 -20.91
CA ASP A 316 -14.03 3.89 -22.13
C ASP A 316 -13.56 4.77 -23.29
N ALA A 317 -13.44 6.08 -23.07
CA ALA A 317 -13.00 7.01 -24.11
C ALA A 317 -11.56 6.72 -24.58
N LEU A 318 -10.65 6.37 -23.67
CA LEU A 318 -9.29 5.97 -24.05
C LEU A 318 -9.27 4.63 -24.78
N THR A 319 -10.06 3.66 -24.34
CA THR A 319 -10.20 2.35 -24.98
C THR A 319 -10.75 2.48 -26.40
N GLU A 320 -11.74 3.36 -26.63
CA GLU A 320 -12.25 3.69 -27.96
C GLU A 320 -11.21 4.42 -28.81
N LEU A 321 -10.52 5.42 -28.25
CA LEU A 321 -9.50 6.20 -28.94
C LEU A 321 -8.32 5.32 -29.38
N PHE A 322 -7.94 4.38 -28.53
CA PHE A 322 -6.93 3.37 -28.80
C PHE A 322 -7.47 2.16 -29.57
N LYS A 323 -8.76 2.11 -29.93
CA LYS A 323 -9.37 1.01 -30.69
C LYS A 323 -8.90 -0.36 -30.16
N CYS A 324 -9.04 -0.58 -28.87
CA CYS A 324 -8.74 -1.86 -28.27
C CYS A 324 -9.74 -2.89 -28.81
N ARG A 325 -9.25 -4.04 -29.30
CA ARG A 325 -10.13 -5.11 -29.77
C ARG A 325 -10.60 -5.92 -28.56
N SER A 326 -11.89 -6.24 -28.50
CA SER A 326 -12.37 -7.25 -27.57
C SER A 326 -11.81 -8.62 -27.96
N LYS A 327 -11.56 -9.51 -27.00
CA LYS A 327 -11.08 -10.88 -27.27
C LYS A 327 -12.04 -11.66 -28.19
N GLU A 328 -13.31 -11.28 -28.26
CA GLU A 328 -14.30 -11.88 -29.17
C GLU A 328 -13.98 -11.63 -30.66
N GLU A 329 -13.39 -10.48 -31.02
CA GLU A 329 -12.98 -10.20 -32.41
C GLU A 329 -11.74 -11.00 -32.85
N VAL A 330 -10.93 -11.49 -31.90
CA VAL A 330 -9.72 -12.27 -32.20
C VAL A 330 -10.05 -13.73 -32.52
N VAL A 331 -11.14 -14.25 -31.96
CA VAL A 331 -11.61 -15.64 -32.22
C VAL A 331 -12.39 -15.74 -33.54
N GLY A 332 -13.02 -14.66 -34.00
CA GLY A 332 -13.75 -14.61 -35.28
C GLY A 332 -12.89 -14.40 -36.53
N ALA A 333 -11.57 -14.19 -36.37
CA ALA A 333 -10.63 -13.93 -37.45
C ALA A 333 -9.60 -15.06 -37.66
N ALA A 334 -9.81 -16.22 -37.04
CA ALA A 334 -8.95 -17.41 -37.18
C ALA A 334 -9.53 -18.44 -38.16
#